data_AF-A0A1J6IQ08-F1
#
_entry.id   AF-A0A1J6IQ08-F1
#
_cell.length_a   1.000
_cell.length_b   1.000
_cell.length_c   1.000
_cell.angle_alpha   90.00
_cell.angle_beta   90.00
_cell.angle_gamma   90.00
#
_symmetry.space_group_name_H-M   'P 1'
#
loop_
_entity.id
_entity.type
_entity.pdbx_description
1 polymer ?
#
loop_
_entity_poly.entity_id
_entity_poly.type
_entity_poly.pdbx_seq_one_letter_code
_entity_poly.pdbx_strand_id
1 'polypeptide(L)'
;MYCRSNKECGMYWHSGCVTITRIYKYLSKFNWEPTKEDPRNIWIPNAGNDGEWVNPDDCVLHDKSCFFGLQLHVLEKHYDKELLSFFSKLGVKSNPSLDDFLKLWKSWENADRSLSQSECQTFWEFIVKHWSSRTEKFLSENLSKLPVGSDSNELLFLDKRDVFIADDLFLNDLFEQSSSHPLFIWYPQPSLPSSPRQKLLEIYGKIGVPNLSEFVLKYGLSSINCVGLEQVQPKEIFIGKGLIKLILGFVADPSLQMEARTRHGALKSLVDISFFATPEQITMDYCPSLSSGDFLNVKVSRMMCWDRENAKIFIQKLEK
;
A
#
# COMPACT_ATOMS: atom_id res chain seq x y z
N MET A 1 -22.38 -51.01 -9.26
CA MET A 1 -23.14 -50.10 -8.39
C MET A 1 -22.84 -48.69 -8.89
N TYR A 2 -23.78 -48.05 -9.59
CA TYR A 2 -23.58 -46.71 -10.16
C TYR A 2 -24.07 -45.69 -9.12
N CYS A 3 -23.17 -45.09 -8.33
CA CYS A 3 -23.52 -43.90 -7.54
C CYS A 3 -23.71 -42.73 -8.49
N ARG A 4 -24.89 -42.09 -8.45
CA ARG A 4 -25.20 -40.89 -9.24
C ARG A 4 -25.15 -39.60 -8.42
N SER A 5 -25.02 -39.66 -7.10
CA SER A 5 -24.95 -38.47 -6.23
C SER A 5 -24.07 -38.67 -4.99
N ASN A 6 -23.64 -37.57 -4.38
CA ASN A 6 -22.93 -37.56 -3.10
C ASN A 6 -23.78 -38.16 -1.95
N LYS A 7 -25.12 -38.08 -2.07
CA LYS A 7 -26.08 -38.72 -1.15
C LYS A 7 -26.09 -40.25 -1.31
N GLU A 8 -26.08 -40.76 -2.54
CA GLU A 8 -26.09 -42.20 -2.82
C GLU A 8 -24.79 -42.91 -2.44
N CYS A 9 -23.67 -42.19 -2.49
CA CYS A 9 -22.37 -42.72 -2.11
C CYS A 9 -22.04 -42.59 -0.61
N GLY A 10 -22.97 -42.07 0.19
CA GLY A 10 -22.81 -41.95 1.63
C GLY A 10 -21.59 -41.10 2.05
N MET A 11 -21.14 -40.16 1.22
CA MET A 11 -19.85 -39.49 1.38
C MET A 11 -19.71 -38.78 2.74
N TYR A 12 -20.82 -38.25 3.26
CA TYR A 12 -20.92 -37.57 4.57
C TYR A 12 -20.98 -38.52 5.78
N TRP A 13 -21.08 -39.84 5.56
CA TRP A 13 -21.08 -40.87 6.60
C TRP A 13 -19.70 -41.48 6.83
N HIS A 14 -18.72 -41.06 6.03
CA HIS A 14 -17.33 -41.48 6.16
C HIS A 14 -16.52 -40.35 6.80
N SER A 15 -15.65 -40.70 7.74
CA SER A 15 -14.67 -39.78 8.35
C SER A 15 -13.22 -40.18 8.02
N GLY A 16 -13.00 -41.32 7.37
CA GLY A 16 -11.67 -41.80 7.03
C GLY A 16 -11.07 -41.11 5.81
N CYS A 17 -9.95 -40.41 5.99
CA CYS A 17 -9.24 -39.70 4.90
C CYS A 17 -9.00 -40.59 3.67
N VAL A 18 -8.50 -41.82 3.86
CA VAL A 18 -8.21 -42.76 2.75
C VAL A 18 -9.48 -43.11 1.95
N THR A 19 -10.61 -43.29 2.64
CA THR A 19 -11.89 -43.64 2.01
C THR A 19 -12.42 -42.46 1.19
N ILE A 20 -12.39 -41.26 1.76
CA ILE A 20 -12.88 -40.04 1.08
C ILE A 20 -12.01 -39.70 -0.13
N THR A 21 -10.68 -39.77 -0.01
CA THR A 21 -9.78 -39.55 -1.15
C THR A 21 -10.05 -40.53 -2.28
N ARG A 22 -10.36 -41.81 -1.97
CA ARG A 22 -10.74 -42.80 -2.99
C ARG A 22 -12.06 -42.45 -3.67
N ILE A 23 -13.04 -41.96 -2.93
CA ILE A 23 -14.32 -41.48 -3.49
C ILE A 23 -14.07 -40.30 -4.44
N TYR A 24 -13.29 -39.30 -4.03
CA TYR A 24 -12.94 -38.18 -4.91
C TYR A 24 -12.20 -38.63 -6.18
N LYS A 25 -11.25 -39.57 -6.07
CA LYS A 25 -10.57 -40.14 -7.25
C LYS A 25 -11.54 -40.85 -8.18
N TYR A 26 -12.51 -41.59 -7.62
CA TYR A 26 -13.55 -42.25 -8.41
C TYR A 26 -14.43 -41.21 -9.11
N LEU A 27 -15.01 -40.26 -8.38
CA LEU A 27 -15.89 -39.23 -8.94
C LEU A 27 -15.18 -38.39 -10.01
N SER A 28 -13.94 -37.99 -9.76
CA SER A 28 -13.09 -37.29 -10.72
C SER A 28 -12.88 -38.11 -12.00
N LYS A 29 -12.50 -39.38 -11.87
CA LYS A 29 -12.27 -40.29 -13.01
C LYS A 29 -13.50 -40.47 -13.90
N PHE A 30 -14.69 -40.47 -13.32
CA PHE A 30 -15.94 -40.60 -14.05
C PHE A 30 -16.54 -39.25 -14.49
N ASN A 31 -15.79 -38.15 -14.38
CA ASN A 31 -16.24 -36.80 -14.73
C ASN A 31 -17.57 -36.43 -14.08
N TRP A 32 -17.78 -36.86 -12.83
CA TRP A 32 -18.99 -36.50 -12.10
C TRP A 32 -19.06 -34.99 -11.88
N GLU A 33 -20.28 -34.43 -11.98
CA GLU A 33 -20.56 -33.01 -11.78
C GLU A 33 -21.69 -32.83 -10.76
N PRO A 34 -21.56 -31.87 -9.83
CA PRO A 34 -22.57 -31.63 -8.81
C PRO A 34 -23.82 -30.98 -9.43
N THR A 35 -24.99 -31.53 -9.11
CA THR A 35 -26.27 -30.86 -9.39
C THR A 35 -26.50 -29.69 -8.41
N LYS A 36 -27.60 -28.95 -8.57
CA LYS A 36 -27.95 -27.86 -7.65
C LYS A 36 -28.31 -28.36 -6.24
N GLU A 37 -28.75 -29.60 -6.13
CA GLU A 37 -29.20 -30.21 -4.87
C GLU A 37 -28.07 -30.97 -4.16
N ASP A 38 -26.94 -31.17 -4.84
CA ASP A 38 -25.81 -31.90 -4.27
C ASP A 38 -25.07 -31.03 -3.26
N PRO A 39 -24.82 -31.53 -2.04
CA PRO A 39 -23.97 -30.85 -1.09
C PRO A 39 -22.53 -30.83 -1.62
N ARG A 40 -21.93 -29.64 -1.64
CA ARG A 40 -20.62 -29.36 -2.27
C ARG A 40 -19.48 -29.26 -1.29
N ASN A 41 -19.72 -29.58 -0.02
CA ASN A 41 -18.72 -29.42 1.02
C ASN A 41 -17.46 -30.23 0.68
N ILE A 42 -16.33 -29.67 1.07
CA ILE A 42 -15.01 -30.23 0.84
C ILE A 42 -14.54 -30.86 2.14
N TRP A 43 -14.05 -32.09 2.08
CA TRP A 43 -13.44 -32.71 3.24
C TRP A 43 -12.03 -32.15 3.44
N ILE A 44 -11.69 -31.73 4.64
CA ILE A 44 -10.34 -31.31 5.02
C ILE A 44 -9.80 -32.32 6.04
N PRO A 45 -8.71 -33.03 5.71
CA PRO A 45 -8.11 -33.96 6.65
C PRO A 45 -7.36 -33.23 7.76
N ASN A 46 -7.59 -33.66 9.01
CA ASN A 46 -6.87 -33.19 10.19
C ASN A 46 -5.73 -34.16 10.54
N ALA A 47 -4.94 -33.81 11.57
CA ALA A 47 -3.89 -34.69 12.07
C ALA A 47 -4.50 -36.03 12.53
N GLY A 48 -4.21 -37.10 11.79
CA GLY A 48 -4.77 -38.44 12.04
C GLY A 48 -5.62 -38.95 10.87
N ASN A 49 -6.64 -39.75 11.19
CA ASN A 49 -7.54 -40.37 10.20
C ASN A 49 -8.92 -39.72 10.16
N ASP A 50 -9.05 -38.52 10.74
CA ASP A 50 -10.28 -37.74 10.92
C ASP A 50 -10.19 -36.41 10.16
N GLY A 51 -11.27 -35.62 10.16
CA GLY A 51 -11.34 -34.36 9.41
C GLY A 51 -12.69 -33.67 9.53
N GLU A 52 -12.89 -32.63 8.71
CA GLU A 52 -14.11 -31.84 8.73
C GLU A 52 -14.63 -31.52 7.33
N TRP A 53 -15.94 -31.36 7.21
CA TRP A 53 -16.61 -30.92 5.98
C TRP A 53 -16.77 -29.41 6.00
N VAL A 54 -16.10 -28.70 5.10
CA VAL A 54 -16.12 -27.22 5.02
C VAL A 54 -16.79 -26.74 3.74
N ASN A 55 -17.19 -25.47 3.70
CA ASN A 55 -17.75 -24.87 2.49
C ASN A 55 -16.66 -24.68 1.42
N PRO A 56 -16.93 -24.92 0.13
CA PRO A 56 -16.01 -24.56 -0.96
C PRO A 56 -15.49 -23.13 -0.93
N ASP A 57 -16.28 -22.18 -0.44
CA ASP A 57 -15.91 -20.76 -0.35
C ASP A 57 -14.76 -20.50 0.64
N ASP A 58 -14.60 -21.39 1.63
CA ASP A 58 -13.53 -21.38 2.64
C ASP A 58 -12.28 -22.13 2.15
N CYS A 59 -12.29 -22.64 0.91
CA CYS A 59 -11.19 -23.39 0.30
C CYS A 59 -10.53 -22.62 -0.86
N VAL A 60 -9.24 -22.86 -1.08
CA VAL A 60 -8.51 -22.46 -2.30
C VAL A 60 -7.71 -23.64 -2.82
N LEU A 61 -7.54 -23.76 -4.13
CA LEU A 61 -6.66 -24.79 -4.70
C LEU A 61 -5.20 -24.50 -4.38
N HIS A 62 -4.80 -23.24 -4.59
CA HIS A 62 -3.43 -22.78 -4.44
C HIS A 62 -3.36 -21.54 -3.58
N ASP A 63 -2.32 -21.47 -2.73
CA ASP A 63 -1.94 -20.24 -2.05
C ASP A 63 -0.44 -20.00 -2.24
N LYS A 64 -0.10 -19.37 -3.38
CA LYS A 64 1.28 -19.00 -3.70
C LYS A 64 1.91 -18.09 -2.64
N SER A 65 1.09 -17.34 -1.92
CA SER A 65 1.52 -16.38 -0.91
C SER A 65 1.80 -17.05 0.44
N CYS A 66 1.19 -18.23 0.69
CA CYS A 66 1.24 -18.98 1.94
C CYS A 66 0.67 -18.24 3.18
N PHE A 67 0.07 -17.06 3.03
CA PHE A 67 -0.46 -16.26 4.15
C PHE A 67 -1.89 -16.62 4.54
N PHE A 68 -2.64 -17.32 3.68
CA PHE A 68 -4.04 -17.65 3.93
C PHE A 68 -4.21 -18.97 4.68
N GLY A 69 -3.13 -19.69 5.01
CA GLY A 69 -3.21 -21.01 5.64
C GLY A 69 -3.95 -21.06 6.99
N LEU A 70 -4.17 -19.91 7.64
CA LEU A 70 -4.95 -19.77 8.87
C LEU A 70 -6.43 -19.38 8.63
N GLN A 71 -6.77 -18.90 7.43
CA GLN A 71 -8.11 -18.39 7.08
C GLN A 71 -8.82 -19.20 6.00
N LEU A 72 -8.06 -19.86 5.12
CA LEU A 72 -8.55 -20.65 4.00
C LEU A 72 -7.84 -22.01 3.99
N HIS A 73 -8.60 -23.04 3.64
CA HIS A 73 -8.06 -24.38 3.45
C HIS A 73 -7.40 -24.49 2.08
N VAL A 74 -6.07 -24.68 2.06
CA VAL A 74 -5.27 -24.76 0.84
C VAL A 74 -5.17 -26.21 0.38
N LEU A 75 -5.97 -26.60 -0.61
CA LEU A 75 -6.20 -28.00 -0.98
C LEU A 75 -4.96 -28.70 -1.54
N GLU A 76 -4.02 -28.00 -2.19
CA GLU A 76 -2.75 -28.58 -2.67
C GLU A 76 -1.87 -29.13 -1.55
N LYS A 77 -2.10 -28.72 -0.29
CA LYS A 77 -1.39 -29.27 0.89
C LYS A 77 -1.96 -30.62 1.34
N HIS A 78 -3.19 -30.94 0.93
CA HIS A 78 -3.93 -32.10 1.42
C HIS A 78 -4.19 -33.16 0.34
N TYR A 79 -4.21 -32.76 -0.94
CA TYR A 79 -4.65 -33.61 -2.04
C TYR A 79 -3.68 -33.60 -3.23
N ASP A 80 -3.64 -34.73 -3.94
CA ASP A 80 -2.87 -34.89 -5.17
C ASP A 80 -3.33 -33.89 -6.25
N LYS A 81 -2.37 -33.42 -7.08
CA LYS A 81 -2.63 -32.44 -8.15
C LYS A 81 -3.75 -32.84 -9.10
N GLU A 82 -3.93 -34.14 -9.35
CA GLU A 82 -5.00 -34.68 -10.20
C GLU A 82 -6.40 -34.30 -9.68
N LEU A 83 -6.58 -34.26 -8.34
CA LEU A 83 -7.85 -33.93 -7.70
C LEU A 83 -8.16 -32.43 -7.68
N LEU A 84 -7.16 -31.56 -7.83
CA LEU A 84 -7.38 -30.10 -7.78
C LEU A 84 -8.33 -29.62 -8.87
N SER A 85 -8.24 -30.19 -10.07
CA SER A 85 -9.16 -29.92 -11.18
C SER A 85 -10.60 -30.34 -10.87
N PHE A 86 -10.78 -31.39 -10.07
CA PHE A 86 -12.09 -31.85 -9.65
C PHE A 86 -12.70 -30.90 -8.63
N PHE A 87 -11.92 -30.42 -7.66
CA PHE A 87 -12.38 -29.43 -6.69
C PHE A 87 -12.82 -28.10 -7.34
N SER A 88 -12.22 -27.72 -8.47
CA SER A 88 -12.73 -26.58 -9.25
C SER A 88 -14.19 -26.75 -9.69
N LYS A 89 -14.60 -27.98 -10.05
CA LYS A 89 -15.99 -28.30 -10.43
C LYS A 89 -16.96 -28.23 -9.25
N LEU A 90 -16.45 -28.41 -8.03
CA LEU A 90 -17.25 -28.26 -6.80
C LEU A 90 -17.43 -26.80 -6.38
N GLY A 91 -16.83 -25.85 -7.11
CA GLY A 91 -16.92 -24.42 -6.84
C GLY A 91 -15.74 -23.87 -6.04
N VAL A 92 -14.69 -24.65 -5.80
CA VAL A 92 -13.49 -24.17 -5.10
C VAL A 92 -12.71 -23.20 -6.01
N LYS A 93 -12.45 -22.00 -5.51
CA LYS A 93 -11.66 -20.97 -6.20
C LYS A 93 -10.20 -21.41 -6.37
N SER A 94 -9.61 -21.05 -7.51
CA SER A 94 -8.22 -21.46 -7.83
C SER A 94 -7.19 -20.78 -6.93
N ASN A 95 -7.37 -19.49 -6.62
CA ASN A 95 -6.49 -18.69 -5.78
C ASN A 95 -7.35 -17.79 -4.86
N PRO A 96 -6.80 -17.24 -3.78
CA PRO A 96 -7.49 -16.23 -2.98
C PRO A 96 -7.98 -15.06 -3.84
N SER A 97 -9.21 -14.62 -3.57
CA SER A 97 -9.86 -13.51 -4.24
C SER A 97 -9.53 -12.18 -3.56
N LEU A 98 -9.90 -11.06 -4.20
CA LEU A 98 -9.80 -9.74 -3.58
C LEU A 98 -10.52 -9.71 -2.22
N ASP A 99 -11.73 -10.27 -2.14
CA ASP A 99 -12.53 -10.31 -0.91
C ASP A 99 -11.81 -11.07 0.22
N ASP A 100 -11.02 -12.10 -0.11
CA ASP A 100 -10.22 -12.83 0.86
C ASP A 100 -9.06 -11.97 1.40
N PHE A 101 -8.32 -11.28 0.52
CA PHE A 101 -7.27 -10.34 0.92
C PHE A 101 -7.79 -9.24 1.85
N LEU A 102 -9.03 -8.80 1.66
CA LEU A 102 -9.64 -7.74 2.45
C LEU A 102 -10.10 -8.25 3.82
N LYS A 103 -10.63 -9.47 3.89
CA LYS A 103 -10.89 -10.13 5.18
C LYS A 103 -9.57 -10.33 5.96
N LEU A 104 -8.50 -10.71 5.26
CA LEU A 104 -7.17 -10.83 5.83
C LEU A 104 -6.68 -9.49 6.38
N TRP A 105 -6.79 -8.40 5.61
CA TRP A 105 -6.43 -7.07 6.09
C TRP A 105 -7.23 -6.66 7.33
N LYS A 106 -8.55 -6.83 7.34
CA LYS A 106 -9.39 -6.54 8.50
C LYS A 106 -9.00 -7.37 9.73
N SER A 107 -8.54 -8.61 9.53
CA SER A 107 -8.02 -9.42 10.65
C SER A 107 -6.74 -8.82 11.22
N TRP A 108 -5.88 -8.20 10.39
CA TRP A 108 -4.68 -7.52 10.83
C TRP A 108 -4.98 -6.19 11.53
N GLU A 109 -5.92 -5.39 11.02
CA GLU A 109 -6.32 -4.11 11.66
C GLU A 109 -6.88 -4.28 13.08
N ASN A 110 -7.49 -5.45 13.35
CA ASN A 110 -8.09 -5.82 14.62
C ASN A 110 -7.17 -6.66 15.52
N ALA A 111 -6.01 -7.09 15.00
CA ALA A 111 -5.08 -7.87 15.79
C ALA A 111 -4.21 -6.94 16.64
N ASP A 112 -4.09 -7.22 17.93
CA ASP A 112 -3.12 -6.56 18.83
C ASP A 112 -1.69 -7.09 18.60
N ARG A 113 -1.30 -7.26 17.33
CA ARG A 113 0.05 -7.67 16.94
C ARG A 113 0.59 -6.75 15.86
N SER A 114 1.91 -6.63 15.82
CA SER A 114 2.60 -6.06 14.68
C SER A 114 2.53 -6.98 13.45
N LEU A 115 2.52 -6.35 12.28
CA LEU A 115 2.58 -7.05 10.99
C LEU A 115 4.03 -7.13 10.54
N SER A 116 4.43 -8.27 9.97
CA SER A 116 5.73 -8.38 9.33
C SER A 116 5.76 -7.60 8.00
N GLN A 117 6.95 -7.13 7.62
CA GLN A 117 7.12 -6.46 6.33
C GLN A 117 6.73 -7.35 5.14
N SER A 118 6.99 -8.67 5.21
CA SER A 118 6.64 -9.63 4.16
C SER A 118 5.13 -9.80 3.96
N GLU A 119 4.35 -9.80 5.06
CA GLU A 119 2.89 -9.87 4.99
C GLU A 119 2.34 -8.61 4.31
N CYS A 120 2.83 -7.43 4.72
CA CYS A 120 2.41 -6.15 4.16
C CYS A 120 2.77 -6.04 2.67
N GLN A 121 4.01 -6.37 2.31
CA GLN A 121 4.50 -6.36 0.94
C GLN A 121 3.62 -7.21 0.03
N THR A 122 3.31 -8.43 0.44
CA THR A 122 2.53 -9.37 -0.36
C THR A 122 1.11 -8.86 -0.62
N PHE A 123 0.48 -8.24 0.39
CA PHE A 123 -0.80 -7.59 0.23
C PHE A 123 -0.73 -6.47 -0.83
N TRP A 124 0.22 -5.56 -0.71
CA TRP A 124 0.34 -4.43 -1.64
C TRP A 124 0.75 -4.86 -3.04
N GLU A 125 1.57 -5.89 -3.21
CA GLU A 125 1.87 -6.50 -4.51
C GLU A 125 0.60 -7.04 -5.19
N PHE A 126 -0.25 -7.72 -4.43
CA PHE A 126 -1.54 -8.19 -4.94
C PHE A 126 -2.43 -7.01 -5.37
N ILE A 127 -2.54 -5.97 -4.55
CA ILE A 127 -3.33 -4.78 -4.87
C ILE A 127 -2.81 -4.08 -6.13
N VAL A 128 -1.49 -3.89 -6.26
CA VAL A 128 -0.88 -3.28 -7.44
C VAL A 128 -1.20 -4.07 -8.70
N LYS A 129 -1.08 -5.40 -8.64
CA LYS A 129 -1.35 -6.30 -9.78
C LYS A 129 -2.83 -6.31 -10.19
N HIS A 130 -3.74 -6.15 -9.22
CA HIS A 130 -5.19 -6.22 -9.41
C HIS A 130 -5.87 -4.85 -9.29
N TRP A 131 -5.13 -3.77 -9.54
CA TRP A 131 -5.65 -2.41 -9.44
C TRP A 131 -6.75 -2.15 -10.48
N SER A 132 -7.90 -1.67 -10.01
CA SER A 132 -9.08 -1.36 -10.83
C SER A 132 -9.96 -0.35 -10.10
N SER A 133 -10.93 0.25 -10.80
CA SER A 133 -11.91 1.15 -10.16
C SER A 133 -12.72 0.45 -9.05
N ARG A 134 -12.97 -0.85 -9.19
CA ARG A 134 -13.59 -1.68 -8.14
C ARG A 134 -12.67 -1.78 -6.91
N THR A 135 -11.39 -2.05 -7.14
CA THR A 135 -10.39 -2.19 -6.06
C THR A 135 -10.20 -0.86 -5.34
N GLU A 136 -10.09 0.26 -6.08
CA GLU A 136 -9.98 1.62 -5.53
C GLU A 136 -11.17 1.93 -4.61
N LYS A 137 -12.39 1.84 -5.12
CA LYS A 137 -13.61 2.13 -4.34
C LYS A 137 -13.66 1.28 -3.07
N PHE A 138 -13.37 -0.02 -3.20
CA PHE A 138 -13.39 -0.92 -2.06
C PHE A 138 -12.39 -0.49 -0.98
N LEU A 139 -11.13 -0.26 -1.35
CA LEU A 139 -10.08 0.11 -0.40
C LEU A 139 -10.37 1.46 0.27
N SER A 140 -10.84 2.45 -0.49
CA SER A 140 -11.20 3.76 0.05
C SER A 140 -12.28 3.67 1.14
N GLU A 141 -13.28 2.80 0.95
CA GLU A 141 -14.42 2.61 1.85
C GLU A 141 -14.12 1.68 3.04
N ASN A 142 -13.18 0.74 2.89
CA ASN A 142 -12.97 -0.33 3.86
C ASN A 142 -11.65 -0.26 4.65
N LEU A 143 -10.61 0.39 4.12
CA LEU A 143 -9.35 0.56 4.84
C LEU A 143 -9.51 1.69 5.85
N SER A 144 -9.44 1.31 7.13
CA SER A 144 -9.54 2.24 8.25
C SER A 144 -8.15 2.61 8.79
N LYS A 145 -7.23 1.64 8.78
CA LYS A 145 -5.87 1.80 9.26
C LYS A 145 -4.87 1.43 8.18
N LEU A 146 -3.69 2.04 8.27
CA LEU A 146 -2.60 1.85 7.33
C LEU A 146 -1.27 1.57 8.05
N PRO A 147 -0.39 0.81 7.41
CA PRO A 147 0.90 0.43 7.97
C PRO A 147 1.84 1.63 7.95
N VAL A 148 2.52 1.84 9.07
CA VAL A 148 3.56 2.87 9.23
C VAL A 148 4.81 2.26 9.84
N GLY A 149 5.96 2.85 9.53
CA GLY A 149 7.27 2.43 10.03
C GLY A 149 8.35 2.52 8.96
N SER A 150 9.59 2.82 9.38
CA SER A 150 10.73 2.92 8.47
C SER A 150 11.70 1.74 8.63
N ASP A 151 12.07 1.38 9.88
CA ASP A 151 13.29 0.58 10.09
C ASP A 151 13.13 -0.64 11.03
N SER A 152 11.98 -0.83 11.66
CA SER A 152 11.69 -2.03 12.45
C SER A 152 11.18 -3.17 11.57
N ASN A 153 11.47 -4.42 11.95
CA ASN A 153 10.86 -5.61 11.32
C ASN A 153 9.33 -5.68 11.52
N GLU A 154 8.82 -4.85 12.42
CA GLU A 154 7.43 -4.79 12.85
C GLU A 154 6.80 -3.48 12.41
N LEU A 155 5.65 -3.58 11.75
CA LEU A 155 4.85 -2.46 11.29
C LEU A 155 3.70 -2.18 12.25
N LEU A 156 3.45 -0.89 12.49
CA LEU A 156 2.33 -0.41 13.27
C LEU A 156 1.17 -0.01 12.34
N PHE A 157 -0.05 -0.11 12.83
CA PHE A 157 -1.25 0.31 12.11
C PHE A 157 -1.82 1.57 12.76
N LEU A 158 -1.85 2.67 12.00
CA LEU A 158 -2.46 3.93 12.42
C LEU A 158 -3.69 4.24 11.60
N ASP A 159 -4.58 5.09 12.13
CA ASP A 159 -5.75 5.55 11.39
C ASP A 159 -5.30 6.21 10.08
N LYS A 160 -5.96 5.86 8.97
CA LYS A 160 -5.66 6.40 7.63
C LYS A 160 -5.59 7.93 7.61
N ARG A 161 -6.32 8.63 8.48
CA ARG A 161 -6.36 10.10 8.57
C ARG A 161 -5.15 10.70 9.27
N ASP A 162 -4.42 9.90 10.03
CA ASP A 162 -3.23 10.31 10.79
C ASP A 162 -1.93 9.84 10.11
N VAL A 163 -2.04 9.24 8.94
CA VAL A 163 -0.91 8.76 8.14
C VAL A 163 -0.76 9.62 6.90
N PHE A 164 0.47 10.04 6.63
CA PHE A 164 0.75 10.96 5.53
C PHE A 164 1.63 10.33 4.44
N ILE A 165 1.39 10.76 3.21
CA ILE A 165 2.33 10.60 2.10
C ILE A 165 3.44 11.64 2.27
N ALA A 166 4.69 11.17 2.35
CA ALA A 166 5.89 12.01 2.38
C ALA A 166 6.19 12.60 0.99
N ASP A 167 5.41 13.58 0.56
CA ASP A 167 5.51 14.23 -0.75
C ASP A 167 6.48 15.44 -0.77
N ASP A 168 6.92 15.89 0.40
CA ASP A 168 7.93 16.92 0.59
C ASP A 168 9.08 16.35 1.42
N LEU A 169 10.25 16.15 0.79
CA LEU A 169 11.42 15.56 1.43
C LEU A 169 11.90 16.35 2.65
N PHE A 170 11.82 17.68 2.58
CA PHE A 170 12.25 18.51 3.70
C PHE A 170 11.30 18.27 4.90
N LEU A 171 9.98 18.30 4.66
CA LEU A 171 9.01 18.11 5.73
C LEU A 171 9.08 16.68 6.29
N ASN A 172 9.35 15.69 5.43
CA ASN A 172 9.60 14.32 5.84
C ASN A 172 10.74 14.25 6.86
N ASP A 173 11.93 14.74 6.49
CA ASP A 173 13.12 14.72 7.35
C ASP A 173 12.87 15.47 8.68
N LEU A 174 12.14 16.59 8.61
CA LEU A 174 11.84 17.40 9.78
C LEU A 174 10.98 16.63 10.80
N PHE A 175 9.92 15.98 10.33
CA PHE A 175 8.98 15.29 11.21
C PHE A 175 9.48 13.90 11.62
N GLU A 176 10.27 13.21 10.79
CA GLU A 176 10.97 12.00 11.20
C GLU A 176 11.90 12.26 12.40
N GLN A 177 12.59 13.40 12.44
CA GLN A 177 13.48 13.76 13.55
C GLN A 177 12.76 14.28 14.79
N SER A 178 11.59 14.89 14.62
CA SER A 178 10.89 15.60 15.69
C SER A 178 9.78 14.77 16.34
N SER A 179 9.25 13.75 15.65
CA SER A 179 8.15 12.93 16.13
C SER A 179 8.66 11.69 16.86
N SER A 180 8.05 11.38 18.01
CA SER A 180 8.25 10.10 18.69
C SER A 180 7.45 8.95 18.07
N HIS A 181 6.50 9.26 17.18
CA HIS A 181 5.61 8.29 16.55
C HIS A 181 5.76 8.33 15.02
N PRO A 182 5.67 7.19 14.34
CA PRO A 182 5.73 7.16 12.88
C PRO A 182 4.51 7.87 12.28
N LEU A 183 4.75 8.81 11.37
CA LEU A 183 3.72 9.62 10.70
C LEU A 183 3.53 9.25 9.23
N PHE A 184 4.50 8.51 8.68
CA PHE A 184 4.58 8.27 7.25
C PHE A 184 4.13 6.86 6.90
N ILE A 185 3.39 6.79 5.80
CA ILE A 185 2.94 5.53 5.22
C ILE A 185 4.15 4.65 4.88
N TRP A 186 4.04 3.37 5.19
CA TRP A 186 5.08 2.39 4.88
C TRP A 186 5.19 2.11 3.38
N TYR A 187 6.41 1.82 2.93
CA TYR A 187 6.69 1.33 1.57
C TYR A 187 7.67 0.14 1.63
N PRO A 188 7.57 -0.82 0.70
CA PRO A 188 8.56 -1.89 0.59
C PRO A 188 9.95 -1.32 0.26
N GLN A 189 10.94 -1.74 1.04
CA GLN A 189 12.36 -1.38 0.85
C GLN A 189 13.18 -2.66 0.62
N PRO A 190 13.95 -2.77 -0.47
CA PRO A 190 14.02 -1.83 -1.59
C PRO A 190 12.72 -1.81 -2.40
N SER A 191 12.53 -0.78 -3.23
CA SER A 191 11.42 -0.75 -4.17
C SER A 191 11.52 -1.94 -5.13
N LEU A 192 10.41 -2.67 -5.27
CA LEU A 192 10.35 -3.87 -6.07
C LEU A 192 9.78 -3.58 -7.46
N PRO A 193 10.27 -4.25 -8.53
CA PRO A 193 9.70 -4.10 -9.86
C PRO A 193 8.20 -4.47 -9.94
N SER A 194 7.76 -5.41 -9.10
CA SER A 194 6.35 -5.85 -8.97
C SER A 194 5.45 -4.79 -8.34
N SER A 195 6.01 -3.88 -7.54
CA SER A 195 5.29 -2.80 -6.86
C SER A 195 6.14 -1.51 -6.87
N PRO A 196 6.25 -0.82 -8.03
CA PRO A 196 7.01 0.41 -8.12
C PRO A 196 6.49 1.44 -7.12
N ARG A 197 7.39 2.12 -6.41
CA ARG A 197 7.05 3.13 -5.40
C ARG A 197 6.06 4.17 -5.92
N GLN A 198 6.22 4.61 -7.16
CA GLN A 198 5.31 5.57 -7.80
C GLN A 198 3.88 5.04 -7.93
N LYS A 199 3.72 3.74 -8.23
CA LYS A 199 2.39 3.13 -8.32
C LYS A 199 1.72 3.03 -6.96
N LEU A 200 2.49 2.70 -5.92
CA LEU A 200 2.00 2.69 -4.54
C LEU A 200 1.59 4.10 -4.08
N LEU A 201 2.40 5.13 -4.39
CA LEU A 201 2.06 6.53 -4.11
C LEU A 201 0.74 6.94 -4.76
N GLU A 202 0.53 6.59 -6.03
CA GLU A 202 -0.72 6.83 -6.73
C GLU A 202 -1.89 6.14 -6.03
N ILE A 203 -1.73 4.87 -5.64
CA ILE A 203 -2.74 4.09 -4.93
C ILE A 203 -3.08 4.73 -3.58
N TYR A 204 -2.08 5.08 -2.77
CA TYR A 204 -2.28 5.74 -1.48
C TYR A 204 -3.05 7.06 -1.62
N GLY A 205 -2.68 7.89 -2.60
CA GLY A 205 -3.42 9.12 -2.89
C GLY A 205 -4.88 8.84 -3.29
N LYS A 206 -5.12 7.82 -4.11
CA LYS A 206 -6.47 7.42 -4.57
C LYS A 206 -7.36 6.87 -3.45
N ILE A 207 -6.78 6.19 -2.46
CA ILE A 207 -7.55 5.68 -1.30
C ILE A 207 -7.78 6.72 -0.20
N GLY A 208 -7.32 7.95 -0.42
CA GLY A 208 -7.55 9.11 0.44
C GLY A 208 -6.51 9.32 1.53
N VAL A 209 -5.27 8.83 1.35
CA VAL A 209 -4.16 9.19 2.24
C VAL A 209 -3.75 10.63 1.96
N PRO A 210 -3.71 11.51 2.96
CA PRO A 210 -3.33 12.91 2.78
C PRO A 210 -1.86 13.07 2.39
N ASN A 211 -1.58 14.04 1.53
CA ASN A 211 -0.22 14.55 1.32
C ASN A 211 0.19 15.41 2.52
N LEU A 212 1.39 15.20 3.03
CA LEU A 212 1.91 15.99 4.15
C LEU A 212 1.93 17.48 3.81
N SER A 213 2.34 17.84 2.59
CA SER A 213 2.46 19.24 2.20
C SER A 213 1.12 20.01 2.19
N GLU A 214 0.00 19.31 2.02
CA GLU A 214 -1.36 19.87 2.03
C GLU A 214 -1.93 20.01 3.45
N PHE A 215 -1.50 19.16 4.38
CA PHE A 215 -2.04 19.09 5.75
C PHE A 215 -1.18 19.81 6.79
N VAL A 216 -0.04 20.34 6.37
CA VAL A 216 0.83 21.13 7.24
C VAL A 216 0.49 22.61 7.11
N LEU A 217 -0.01 23.18 8.20
CA LEU A 217 -0.16 24.63 8.33
C LEU A 217 1.22 25.25 8.46
N LYS A 218 1.52 26.18 7.54
CA LYS A 218 2.76 26.94 7.51
C LYS A 218 2.50 28.32 8.10
N TYR A 219 2.86 28.50 9.36
CA TYR A 219 2.83 29.83 9.98
C TYR A 219 4.21 30.49 9.76
N GLY A 220 4.23 31.60 9.03
CA GLY A 220 5.46 32.36 8.77
C GLY A 220 5.59 32.89 7.34
N LEU A 221 5.24 32.12 6.30
CA LEU A 221 5.35 32.56 4.90
C LEU A 221 4.47 33.78 4.57
N SER A 222 3.23 33.78 5.06
CA SER A 222 2.29 34.92 4.91
C SER A 222 2.74 36.19 5.64
N SER A 223 3.67 36.06 6.59
CA SER A 223 4.28 37.20 7.29
C SER A 223 5.52 37.75 6.61
N ILE A 224 6.08 37.04 5.62
CA ILE A 224 7.19 37.55 4.79
C ILE A 224 6.60 38.61 3.86
N ASN A 225 6.56 39.84 4.35
CA ASN A 225 6.13 40.97 3.56
C ASN A 225 7.13 41.16 2.40
N CYS A 226 6.73 40.78 1.18
CA CYS A 226 7.57 40.93 -0.01
C CYS A 226 7.80 42.41 -0.36
N VAL A 227 7.05 43.33 0.25
CA VAL A 227 7.19 44.77 0.05
C VAL A 227 8.55 45.22 0.59
N GLY A 228 9.46 45.56 -0.32
CA GLY A 228 10.80 46.06 0.00
C GLY A 228 11.92 45.01 -0.07
N LEU A 229 11.62 43.73 -0.37
CA LEU A 229 12.65 42.73 -0.61
C LEU A 229 13.27 42.91 -2.00
N GLU A 230 14.60 42.83 -2.06
CA GLU A 230 15.36 42.89 -3.31
C GLU A 230 15.10 41.61 -4.11
N GLN A 231 14.56 41.76 -5.32
CA GLN A 231 14.54 40.66 -6.28
C GLN A 231 15.95 40.49 -6.82
N VAL A 232 16.51 39.30 -6.69
CA VAL A 232 17.92 39.06 -7.01
C VAL A 232 18.04 38.07 -8.17
N GLN A 233 19.08 38.23 -8.99
CA GLN A 233 19.30 37.35 -10.12
C GLN A 233 19.80 35.97 -9.62
N PRO A 234 19.34 34.84 -10.17
CA PRO A 234 19.76 33.50 -9.74
C PRO A 234 21.29 33.30 -9.77
N LYS A 235 21.97 33.98 -10.71
CA LYS A 235 23.43 33.95 -10.86
C LYS A 235 24.18 34.59 -9.70
N GLU A 236 23.53 35.50 -8.97
CA GLU A 236 24.12 36.24 -7.84
C GLU A 236 23.95 35.49 -6.50
N ILE A 237 22.99 34.55 -6.40
CA ILE A 237 22.59 33.87 -5.16
C ILE A 237 22.95 32.37 -5.14
N PHE A 238 24.08 31.97 -5.74
CA PHE A 238 24.58 30.59 -5.71
C PHE A 238 23.78 29.50 -6.47
N ILE A 239 22.63 29.79 -7.10
CA ILE A 239 21.99 28.82 -8.02
C ILE A 239 22.70 28.91 -9.37
N GLY A 240 23.90 28.37 -9.38
CA GLY A 240 24.74 28.30 -10.57
C GLY A 240 24.13 27.37 -11.62
N LYS A 241 24.67 27.46 -12.85
CA LYS A 241 24.34 26.55 -13.96
C LYS A 241 24.45 25.06 -13.58
N GLY A 242 25.28 24.72 -12.58
CA GLY A 242 25.46 23.36 -12.07
C GLY A 242 24.19 22.78 -11.45
N LEU A 243 23.56 23.47 -10.50
CA LEU A 243 22.35 22.98 -9.83
C LEU A 243 21.18 22.83 -10.82
N ILE A 244 21.02 23.80 -11.71
CA ILE A 244 20.00 23.73 -12.78
C ILE A 244 20.25 22.48 -13.65
N LYS A 245 21.50 22.22 -14.06
CA LYS A 245 21.84 21.02 -14.83
C LYS A 245 21.57 19.72 -14.06
N LEU A 246 21.81 19.69 -12.75
CA LEU A 246 21.51 18.52 -11.92
C LEU A 246 20.01 18.26 -11.86
N ILE A 247 19.20 19.29 -11.62
CA ILE A 247 17.73 19.18 -11.61
C ILE A 247 17.23 18.74 -12.98
N LEU A 248 17.72 19.35 -14.07
CA LEU A 248 17.38 18.97 -15.44
C LEU A 248 17.75 17.51 -15.74
N GLY A 249 18.95 17.08 -15.32
CA GLY A 249 19.41 15.71 -15.49
C GLY A 249 18.53 14.71 -14.74
N PHE A 250 18.16 15.02 -13.50
CA PHE A 250 17.24 14.22 -12.71
C PHE A 250 15.85 14.12 -13.38
N VAL A 251 15.27 15.24 -13.77
CA VAL A 251 13.94 15.29 -14.42
C VAL A 251 13.92 14.60 -15.79
N ALA A 252 15.07 14.53 -16.46
CA ALA A 252 15.25 13.82 -17.72
C ALA A 252 15.44 12.30 -17.57
N ASP A 253 15.62 11.79 -16.35
CA ASP A 253 15.86 10.36 -16.11
C ASP A 253 14.65 9.51 -16.58
N PRO A 254 14.84 8.59 -17.54
CA PRO A 254 13.80 7.66 -17.98
C PRO A 254 13.26 6.76 -16.86
N SER A 255 14.04 6.51 -15.80
CA SER A 255 13.66 5.66 -14.67
C SER A 255 12.46 6.21 -13.88
N LEU A 256 12.26 7.53 -13.91
CA LEU A 256 11.14 8.21 -13.24
C LEU A 256 9.78 7.93 -13.91
N GLN A 257 9.75 7.30 -15.09
CA GLN A 257 8.55 6.99 -15.87
C GLN A 257 7.55 8.15 -15.98
N MET A 258 8.04 9.39 -15.92
CA MET A 258 7.20 10.57 -15.87
C MET A 258 6.67 10.92 -17.26
N GLU A 259 5.38 11.21 -17.37
CA GLU A 259 4.77 11.63 -18.63
C GLU A 259 5.39 12.93 -19.15
N ALA A 260 5.47 13.07 -20.48
CA ALA A 260 6.08 14.24 -21.11
C ALA A 260 5.43 15.57 -20.68
N ARG A 261 4.10 15.59 -20.47
CA ARG A 261 3.36 16.77 -20.02
C ARG A 261 3.73 17.16 -18.59
N THR A 262 3.74 16.19 -17.67
CA THR A 262 4.15 16.39 -16.27
C THR A 262 5.60 16.85 -16.19
N ARG A 263 6.49 16.24 -16.99
CA ARG A 263 7.88 16.64 -17.12
C ARG A 263 8.00 18.09 -17.56
N HIS A 264 7.30 18.47 -18.63
CA HIS A 264 7.32 19.84 -19.13
C HIS A 264 6.77 20.84 -18.10
N GLY A 265 5.71 20.49 -17.39
CA GLY A 265 5.16 21.31 -16.30
C GLY A 265 6.17 21.57 -15.18
N ALA A 266 6.87 20.53 -14.73
CA ALA A 266 7.92 20.63 -13.72
C ALA A 266 9.11 21.47 -14.18
N LEU A 267 9.48 21.40 -15.47
CA LEU A 267 10.53 22.24 -16.04
C LEU A 267 10.11 23.70 -16.15
N LYS A 268 8.88 23.95 -16.56
CA LYS A 268 8.33 25.30 -16.69
C LYS A 268 8.28 25.99 -15.33
N SER A 269 7.83 25.29 -14.29
CA SER A 269 7.78 25.85 -12.94
C SER A 269 9.15 26.25 -12.40
N LEU A 270 10.24 25.64 -12.85
CA LEU A 270 11.62 26.03 -12.50
C LEU A 270 12.09 27.29 -13.23
N VAL A 271 11.61 27.52 -14.45
CA VAL A 271 11.97 28.70 -15.26
C VAL A 271 11.25 29.94 -14.76
N ASP A 272 10.00 29.78 -14.31
CA ASP A 272 9.13 30.88 -13.89
C ASP A 272 9.40 31.35 -12.44
N ILE A 273 10.43 30.82 -11.76
CA ILE A 273 10.73 31.14 -10.36
C ILE A 273 11.35 32.52 -10.21
N SER A 274 10.80 33.30 -9.28
CA SER A 274 11.38 34.57 -8.81
C SER A 274 12.18 34.38 -7.52
N PHE A 275 13.36 35.02 -7.43
CA PHE A 275 14.24 34.92 -6.27
C PHE A 275 14.27 36.23 -5.49
N PHE A 276 14.14 36.14 -4.17
CA PHE A 276 14.14 37.29 -3.26
C PHE A 276 15.18 37.08 -2.16
N ALA A 277 15.97 38.11 -1.87
CA ALA A 277 16.91 38.09 -0.76
C ALA A 277 16.25 38.59 0.54
N THR A 278 16.46 37.88 1.64
CA THR A 278 16.05 38.28 2.98
C THR A 278 17.28 38.65 3.83
N PRO A 279 17.19 39.68 4.69
CA PRO A 279 18.32 40.06 5.55
C PRO A 279 18.54 39.05 6.69
N GLU A 280 17.46 38.43 7.19
CA GLU A 280 17.48 37.48 8.30
C GLU A 280 17.08 36.07 7.84
N GLN A 281 17.32 35.10 8.72
CA GLN A 281 16.85 33.73 8.53
C GLN A 281 15.32 33.67 8.55
N ILE A 282 14.80 32.76 7.75
CA ILE A 282 13.37 32.57 7.60
C ILE A 282 12.92 31.59 8.66
N THR A 283 12.23 32.09 9.69
CA THR A 283 11.61 31.27 10.72
C THR A 283 10.23 30.82 10.26
N MET A 284 9.97 29.52 10.38
CA MET A 284 8.68 28.92 10.04
C MET A 284 8.27 27.91 11.09
N ASP A 285 6.99 27.96 11.42
CA ASP A 285 6.34 26.99 12.29
C ASP A 285 5.48 26.07 11.42
N TYR A 286 5.73 24.77 11.53
CA TYR A 286 5.01 23.73 10.81
C TYR A 286 4.15 22.95 11.80
N CYS A 287 2.85 22.89 11.53
CA CYS A 287 1.91 22.11 12.32
C CYS A 287 1.12 21.19 11.38
N PRO A 288 1.36 19.85 11.40
CA PRO A 288 0.48 18.92 10.73
C PRO A 288 -0.83 18.85 11.51
N SER A 289 -1.96 18.91 10.81
CA SER A 289 -3.27 18.69 11.43
C SER A 289 -3.52 17.19 11.62
N LEU A 290 -3.40 16.69 12.84
CA LEU A 290 -3.78 15.31 13.19
C LEU A 290 -5.26 15.22 13.53
N SER A 291 -5.87 14.06 13.28
CA SER A 291 -7.29 13.82 13.57
C SER A 291 -7.57 13.69 15.07
N SER A 292 -6.55 13.39 15.88
CA SER A 292 -6.64 13.40 17.35
C SER A 292 -6.82 14.81 17.94
N GLY A 293 -6.59 15.86 17.15
CA GLY A 293 -6.52 17.24 17.64
C GLY A 293 -5.17 17.58 18.29
N ASP A 294 -4.22 16.65 18.31
CA ASP A 294 -2.86 16.93 18.72
C ASP A 294 -2.13 17.73 17.63
N PHE A 295 -1.32 18.71 18.05
CA PHE A 295 -0.52 19.53 17.14
C PHE A 295 0.96 19.26 17.40
N LEU A 296 1.64 18.72 16.39
CA LEU A 296 3.10 18.67 16.41
C LEU A 296 3.64 19.99 15.84
N ASN A 297 3.84 20.98 16.70
CA ASN A 297 4.44 22.25 16.27
C ASN A 297 5.96 22.12 16.22
N VAL A 298 6.51 22.21 15.00
CA VAL A 298 7.96 22.22 14.79
C VAL A 298 8.38 23.57 14.22
N LYS A 299 9.15 24.31 15.03
CA LYS A 299 9.73 25.59 14.68
C LYS A 299 11.12 25.41 14.07
N VAL A 300 11.33 25.92 12.87
CA VAL A 300 12.61 25.81 12.15
C VAL A 300 13.03 27.16 11.61
N SER A 301 14.33 27.47 11.74
CA SER A 301 14.96 28.62 11.10
C SER A 301 15.77 28.17 9.88
N ARG A 302 15.61 28.82 8.72
CA ARG A 302 16.25 28.40 7.46
C ARG A 302 16.87 29.55 6.69
N MET A 303 17.89 29.21 5.93
CA MET A 303 18.53 30.12 4.97
C MET A 303 17.80 30.20 3.63
N MET A 304 16.99 29.20 3.28
CA MET A 304 16.26 29.16 2.01
C MET A 304 14.86 28.58 2.21
N CYS A 305 13.87 29.18 1.56
CA CYS A 305 12.52 28.64 1.48
C CYS A 305 11.96 28.78 0.07
N TRP A 306 11.23 27.76 -0.38
CA TRP A 306 10.48 27.78 -1.64
C TRP A 306 8.98 27.85 -1.37
N ASP A 307 8.36 28.93 -1.83
CA ASP A 307 6.92 29.09 -1.95
C ASP A 307 6.48 28.64 -3.35
N ARG A 308 5.94 27.42 -3.40
CA ARG A 308 5.49 26.78 -4.64
C ARG A 308 4.27 27.47 -5.25
N GLU A 309 3.37 28.01 -4.43
CA GLU A 309 2.10 28.61 -4.91
C GLU A 309 2.37 29.91 -5.67
N ASN A 310 3.30 30.72 -5.16
CA ASN A 310 3.65 31.99 -5.78
C ASN A 310 4.86 31.91 -6.72
N ALA A 311 5.46 30.71 -6.89
CA ALA A 311 6.70 30.49 -7.62
C ALA A 311 7.85 31.42 -7.14
N LYS A 312 7.98 31.56 -5.81
CA LYS A 312 8.99 32.43 -5.18
C LYS A 312 9.96 31.64 -4.33
N ILE A 313 11.23 31.96 -4.43
CA ILE A 313 12.27 31.45 -3.53
C ILE A 313 12.83 32.60 -2.73
N PHE A 314 12.83 32.44 -1.41
CA PHE A 314 13.41 33.38 -0.45
C PHE A 314 14.75 32.83 0.04
N ILE A 315 15.80 33.64 0.02
CA ILE A 315 17.15 33.24 0.42
C ILE A 315 17.76 34.30 1.33
N GLN A 316 18.35 33.87 2.44
CA GLN A 316 19.11 34.76 3.31
C GLN A 316 20.35 35.28 2.59
N LYS A 317 20.55 36.60 2.63
CA LYS A 317 21.78 37.23 2.14
C LYS A 317 22.93 36.80 3.04
N LEU A 318 23.85 36.00 2.49
CA LEU A 318 25.11 35.67 3.17
C LEU A 318 26.03 36.89 3.05
N GLU A 319 26.43 37.47 4.18
CA GLU A 319 27.48 38.48 4.18
C GLU A 319 28.79 37.83 3.67
N LYS A 320 29.47 38.52 2.76
CA LYS A 320 30.69 38.04 2.09
C LYS A 320 31.93 38.25 2.94
#